data_AF-A0A932HDP5-F1
#
_entry.id   AF-A0A932HDP5-F1
#
_cell.length_a   1.000
_cell.length_b   1.000
_cell.length_c   1.000
_cell.angle_alpha   90.00
_cell.angle_beta   90.00
_cell.angle_gamma   90.00
#
_symmetry.space_group_name_H-M   'P 1'
#
loop_
_entity.id
_entity.type
_entity.pdbx_description
1 polymer ?
#
loop_
_entity_poly.entity_id
_entity_poly.type
_entity_poly.pdbx_seq_one_letter_code
_entity_poly.pdbx_strand_id
1 'polypeptide(L)'
;MATYTEKLAQFARQLRFDDLPAQVVEDVKLRVLDTLGVCFVTTGMEYAAQAAEVARGLGGAGPCTVVKRGGGWSAPGAAWMNGALAHGIDFDDVHGRSIMHMSAVVVPAGLAAAEAHDVGGEELLTALVAGYEVLIRMGLVAPGEFHARGWQATGVCGSYVAALVAGRLAGLDEAGLARAMGQCGVFGTGLRATADDGTWSKPLCPGWAAPGGLVAVELGRRGYLAPAAVLEGRWGLYNAYVGLERCDLAQLTRGLGSEWETPRASYKPYPTSGSLQSVIDCALWLQKEHEIQAEEIEEIELVVGWRSTPAAARRGGGFGPGAEPCTSIGSESSAAARRIH
;
A
#
# COMPACT_ATOMS: atom_id res chain seq x y z
N MET A 1 29.25 7.56 0.64
CA MET A 1 28.05 8.00 -0.11
C MET A 1 26.85 7.76 0.77
N ALA A 2 25.87 8.66 0.77
CA ALA A 2 24.63 8.46 1.55
C ALA A 2 23.88 7.22 1.07
N THR A 3 23.32 6.45 2.00
CA THR A 3 22.47 5.29 1.72
C THR A 3 21.15 5.70 1.08
N TYR A 4 20.43 4.78 0.47
CA TYR A 4 19.07 5.08 -0.02
C TYR A 4 18.14 5.47 1.12
N THR A 5 18.23 4.81 2.27
CA THR A 5 17.46 5.17 3.47
C THR A 5 17.71 6.62 3.89
N GLU A 6 18.97 7.06 3.93
CA GLU A 6 19.34 8.44 4.28
C GLU A 6 18.78 9.44 3.26
N LYS A 7 18.83 9.12 1.96
CA LYS A 7 18.27 9.98 0.91
C LYS A 7 16.75 10.13 1.00
N LEU A 8 16.04 9.05 1.31
CA LEU A 8 14.58 9.07 1.49
C LEU A 8 14.19 9.87 2.74
N ALA A 9 14.92 9.68 3.84
CA ALA A 9 14.74 10.43 5.07
C ALA A 9 15.01 11.93 4.85
N GLN A 10 16.07 12.26 4.11
CA GLN A 10 16.40 13.63 3.72
C GLN A 10 15.28 14.26 2.89
N PHE A 11 14.85 13.60 1.81
CA PHE A 11 13.73 14.07 0.98
C PHE A 11 12.48 14.33 1.83
N ALA A 12 12.08 13.34 2.63
CA ALA A 12 10.90 13.43 3.44
C ALA A 12 11.01 14.50 4.52
N ARG A 13 12.21 14.84 5.03
CA ARG A 13 12.37 15.93 5.99
C ARG A 13 12.37 17.30 5.33
N GLN A 14 13.05 17.44 4.20
CA GLN A 14 13.29 18.72 3.55
C GLN A 14 12.11 19.21 2.71
N LEU A 15 11.20 18.31 2.30
CA LEU A 15 10.01 18.68 1.55
C LEU A 15 9.14 19.68 2.33
N ARG A 16 8.74 20.78 1.69
CA ARG A 16 7.82 21.77 2.25
C ARG A 16 6.51 21.78 1.47
N PHE A 17 5.44 22.23 2.10
CA PHE A 17 4.13 22.32 1.46
C PHE A 17 4.17 23.18 0.18
N ASP A 18 4.88 24.31 0.21
CA ASP A 18 5.03 25.23 -0.94
C ASP A 18 5.80 24.62 -2.12
N ASP A 19 6.54 23.53 -1.91
CA ASP A 19 7.26 22.83 -2.98
C ASP A 19 6.33 21.86 -3.74
N LEU A 20 5.10 21.62 -3.25
CA LEU A 20 4.16 20.66 -3.81
C LEU A 20 3.36 21.26 -4.97
N PRO A 21 3.29 20.58 -6.13
CA PRO A 21 2.36 20.98 -7.18
C PRO A 21 0.91 20.89 -6.69
N ALA A 22 0.09 21.90 -7.02
CA ALA A 22 -1.31 21.96 -6.59
C ALA A 22 -2.11 20.68 -6.93
N GLN A 23 -1.86 20.08 -8.09
CA GLN A 23 -2.52 18.83 -8.50
C GLN A 23 -2.19 17.64 -7.59
N VAL A 24 -0.97 17.59 -7.04
CA VAL A 24 -0.54 16.51 -6.13
C VAL A 24 -1.22 16.68 -4.78
N VAL A 25 -1.31 17.92 -4.30
CA VAL A 25 -2.03 18.26 -3.05
C VAL A 25 -3.50 17.88 -3.17
N GLU A 26 -4.15 18.21 -4.28
CA GLU A 26 -5.56 17.90 -4.50
C GLU A 26 -5.80 16.38 -4.60
N ASP A 27 -4.96 15.67 -5.34
CA ASP A 27 -5.02 14.21 -5.45
C ASP A 27 -4.88 13.52 -4.08
N VAL A 28 -3.97 13.99 -3.22
CA VAL A 28 -3.83 13.45 -1.86
C VAL A 28 -5.04 13.77 -0.97
N LYS A 29 -5.65 14.96 -1.08
CA LYS A 29 -6.89 15.26 -0.34
C LYS A 29 -8.01 14.31 -0.74
N LEU A 30 -8.16 14.03 -2.04
CA LEU A 30 -9.14 13.08 -2.55
C LEU A 30 -8.86 11.65 -2.05
N ARG A 31 -7.59 11.24 -1.96
CA ARG A 31 -7.22 9.93 -1.37
C ARG A 31 -7.53 9.83 0.11
N VAL A 32 -7.32 10.90 0.88
CA VAL A 32 -7.74 10.94 2.28
C VAL A 32 -9.25 10.76 2.37
N LEU A 33 -10.02 11.46 1.55
CA LEU A 33 -11.48 11.34 1.52
C LEU A 33 -11.94 9.93 1.12
N ASP A 34 -11.37 9.36 0.06
CA ASP A 34 -11.63 8.00 -0.40
C ASP A 34 -11.34 6.98 0.71
N THR A 35 -10.18 7.08 1.35
CA THR A 35 -9.79 6.19 2.47
C THR A 35 -10.78 6.26 3.62
N LEU A 36 -11.21 7.47 4.00
CA LEU A 36 -12.21 7.65 5.05
C LEU A 36 -13.56 7.05 4.65
N GLY A 37 -13.95 7.19 3.38
CA GLY A 37 -15.14 6.55 2.80
C GLY A 37 -15.08 5.03 2.89
N VAL A 38 -13.96 4.44 2.49
CA VAL A 38 -13.73 2.99 2.61
C VAL A 38 -13.79 2.56 4.08
N CYS A 39 -13.10 3.26 4.98
CA CYS A 39 -13.17 2.98 6.41
C CYS A 39 -14.59 3.02 6.96
N PHE A 40 -15.41 3.97 6.49
CA PHE A 40 -16.79 4.13 6.93
C PHE A 40 -17.67 2.95 6.51
N VAL A 41 -17.48 2.40 5.30
CA VAL A 41 -18.26 1.24 4.84
C VAL A 41 -17.78 -0.07 5.46
N THR A 42 -16.49 -0.19 5.77
CA THR A 42 -15.90 -1.44 6.30
C THR A 42 -16.03 -1.60 7.81
N THR A 43 -16.32 -0.53 8.54
CA THR A 43 -16.50 -0.57 10.01
C THR A 43 -17.57 -1.56 10.50
N GLY A 44 -18.51 -1.95 9.65
CA GLY A 44 -19.57 -2.91 9.96
C GLY A 44 -19.23 -4.36 9.62
N MET A 45 -18.05 -4.61 9.04
CA MET A 45 -17.62 -5.96 8.67
C MET A 45 -17.31 -6.79 9.91
N GLU A 46 -17.49 -8.11 9.80
CA GLU A 46 -17.38 -9.03 10.92
C GLU A 46 -16.04 -8.89 11.64
N TYR A 47 -14.92 -8.89 10.89
CA TYR A 47 -13.55 -8.76 11.43
C TYR A 47 -13.31 -7.47 12.23
N ALA A 48 -14.08 -6.41 11.96
CA ALA A 48 -13.79 -5.08 12.47
C ALA A 48 -14.04 -5.00 13.98
N ALA A 49 -14.93 -5.84 14.53
CA ALA A 49 -15.18 -5.89 15.97
C ALA A 49 -14.01 -6.54 16.72
N GLN A 50 -13.57 -7.73 16.29
CA GLN A 50 -12.46 -8.43 16.95
C GLN A 50 -11.15 -7.64 16.81
N ALA A 51 -10.88 -7.07 15.63
CA ALA A 51 -9.70 -6.23 15.42
C ALA A 51 -9.71 -5.00 16.34
N ALA A 52 -10.88 -4.37 16.53
CA ALA A 52 -11.01 -3.19 17.40
C ALA A 52 -10.73 -3.51 18.87
N GLU A 53 -11.16 -4.67 19.38
CA GLU A 53 -10.87 -5.08 20.76
C GLU A 53 -9.37 -5.22 20.99
N VAL A 54 -8.65 -5.86 20.06
CA VAL A 54 -7.18 -6.00 20.16
C VAL A 54 -6.50 -4.64 20.00
N ALA A 55 -6.91 -3.85 19.00
CA ALA A 55 -6.34 -2.53 18.74
C ALA A 55 -6.51 -1.57 19.92
N ARG A 56 -7.59 -1.71 20.70
CA ARG A 56 -7.84 -0.89 21.89
C ARG A 56 -6.84 -1.18 23.00
N GLY A 57 -6.35 -2.41 23.08
CA GLY A 57 -5.31 -2.82 24.02
C GLY A 57 -3.90 -2.37 23.61
N LEU A 58 -3.67 -2.05 22.33
CA LEU A 58 -2.37 -1.57 21.87
C LEU A 58 -2.12 -0.14 22.35
N GLY A 59 -1.09 0.07 23.16
CA GLY A 59 -0.64 1.40 23.58
C GLY A 59 -1.58 2.15 24.53
N GLY A 60 -2.73 1.58 24.90
CA GLY A 60 -3.69 2.18 25.83
C GLY A 60 -4.49 3.34 25.23
N ALA A 61 -4.85 4.31 26.09
CA ALA A 61 -5.59 5.50 25.68
C ALA A 61 -4.68 6.55 25.04
N GLY A 62 -5.23 7.36 24.14
CA GLY A 62 -4.51 8.46 23.48
C GLY A 62 -5.47 9.45 22.80
N PRO A 63 -4.93 10.48 22.13
CA PRO A 63 -5.74 11.52 21.52
C PRO A 63 -6.35 11.11 20.17
N CYS A 64 -6.05 9.90 19.68
CA CYS A 64 -6.34 9.54 18.30
C CYS A 64 -7.75 8.96 18.12
N THR A 65 -8.23 9.01 16.88
CA THR A 65 -9.58 8.64 16.46
C THR A 65 -9.57 7.40 15.58
N VAL A 66 -10.54 6.51 15.82
CA VAL A 66 -10.89 5.45 14.86
C VAL A 66 -12.19 5.82 14.16
N VAL A 67 -12.21 5.70 12.83
CA VAL A 67 -13.39 6.04 12.01
C VAL A 67 -14.63 5.31 12.54
N LYS A 68 -15.71 6.06 12.76
CA LYS A 68 -16.99 5.58 13.31
C LYS A 68 -16.92 4.95 14.72
N ARG A 69 -15.79 5.06 15.42
CA ARG A 69 -15.61 4.61 16.82
C ARG A 69 -15.18 5.72 17.78
N GLY A 70 -14.89 6.92 17.27
CA GLY A 70 -14.56 8.10 18.06
C GLY A 70 -13.14 8.10 18.60
N GLY A 71 -12.86 9.07 19.48
CA GLY A 71 -11.53 9.32 20.05
C GLY A 71 -11.12 8.38 21.19
N GLY A 72 -9.96 8.67 21.79
CA GLY A 72 -9.46 7.99 22.98
C GLY A 72 -8.54 6.80 22.68
N TRP A 73 -8.05 6.65 21.45
CA TRP A 73 -7.17 5.57 21.03
C TRP A 73 -5.71 6.01 21.05
N SER A 74 -4.79 5.09 21.36
CA SER A 74 -3.37 5.33 21.12
C SER A 74 -3.11 5.49 19.61
N ALA A 75 -2.01 6.14 19.25
CA ALA A 75 -1.63 6.29 17.85
C ALA A 75 -1.40 4.93 17.14
N PRO A 76 -0.67 3.95 17.73
CA PRO A 76 -0.56 2.61 17.12
C PRO A 76 -1.90 1.88 16.98
N GLY A 77 -2.79 1.97 17.98
CA GLY A 77 -4.11 1.35 17.93
C GLY A 77 -5.01 1.96 16.86
N ALA A 78 -5.05 3.29 16.79
CA ALA A 78 -5.82 4.02 15.77
C ALA A 78 -5.29 3.77 14.36
N ALA A 79 -3.97 3.83 14.17
CA ALA A 79 -3.36 3.61 12.86
C ALA A 79 -3.59 2.18 12.36
N TRP A 80 -3.46 1.17 13.23
CA TRP A 80 -3.74 -0.22 12.85
C TRP A 80 -5.20 -0.41 12.45
N MET A 81 -6.12 0.05 13.30
CA MET A 81 -7.55 -0.15 13.08
C MET A 81 -8.02 0.57 11.82
N ASN A 82 -7.64 1.84 11.63
CA ASN A 82 -7.99 2.59 10.43
C ASN A 82 -7.35 1.99 9.17
N GLY A 83 -6.14 1.42 9.24
CA GLY A 83 -5.55 0.72 8.10
C GLY A 83 -6.22 -0.60 7.76
N ALA A 84 -6.64 -1.35 8.78
CA ALA A 84 -7.45 -2.56 8.59
C ALA A 84 -8.80 -2.23 7.93
N LEU A 85 -9.45 -1.16 8.36
CA LEU A 85 -10.69 -0.66 7.76
C LEU A 85 -10.46 -0.18 6.31
N ALA A 86 -9.39 0.57 6.07
CA ALA A 86 -9.06 1.10 4.74
C ALA A 86 -8.83 -0.02 3.72
N HIS A 87 -8.25 -1.15 4.11
CA HIS A 87 -8.04 -2.30 3.23
C HIS A 87 -9.14 -3.37 3.34
N GLY A 88 -10.23 -3.08 4.05
CA GLY A 88 -11.21 -4.05 4.52
C GLY A 88 -11.96 -4.85 3.47
N ILE A 89 -12.15 -4.26 2.29
CA ILE A 89 -12.95 -4.80 1.18
C ILE A 89 -12.22 -4.69 -0.16
N ASP A 90 -10.88 -4.57 -0.13
CA ASP A 90 -10.06 -4.43 -1.33
C ASP A 90 -10.44 -3.24 -2.25
N PHE A 91 -11.06 -2.20 -1.71
CA PHE A 91 -11.58 -1.07 -2.49
C PHE A 91 -10.66 0.15 -2.50
N ASP A 92 -9.65 0.14 -1.66
CA ASP A 92 -8.61 1.15 -1.59
C ASP A 92 -7.81 1.30 -2.89
N ASP A 93 -7.20 2.47 -3.04
CA ASP A 93 -6.37 2.83 -4.18
C ASP A 93 -5.18 1.89 -4.43
N VAL A 94 -4.72 1.88 -5.68
CA VAL A 94 -3.61 1.05 -6.12
C VAL A 94 -2.74 1.80 -7.12
N HIS A 95 -1.43 1.67 -6.97
CA HIS A 95 -0.50 2.12 -8.00
C HIS A 95 -0.12 0.91 -8.86
N GLY A 96 -0.70 0.83 -10.06
CA GLY A 96 -0.69 -0.39 -10.87
C GLY A 96 0.72 -0.90 -11.21
N ARG A 97 1.69 0.00 -11.44
CA ARG A 97 3.07 -0.39 -11.76
C ARG A 97 3.84 -0.92 -10.55
N SER A 98 3.62 -0.39 -9.36
CA SER A 98 4.32 -0.82 -8.15
C SER A 98 3.60 -1.94 -7.40
N ILE A 99 2.32 -2.16 -7.71
CA ILE A 99 1.43 -3.14 -7.05
C ILE A 99 1.38 -2.89 -5.55
N MET A 100 1.29 -1.61 -5.17
CA MET A 100 1.13 -1.18 -3.78
C MET A 100 -0.32 -0.80 -3.53
N HIS A 101 -0.71 -0.77 -2.26
CA HIS A 101 -1.95 -0.17 -1.77
C HIS A 101 -1.56 0.92 -0.78
N MET A 102 -1.54 2.18 -1.22
CA MET A 102 -0.77 3.20 -0.52
C MET A 102 -1.59 3.82 0.59
N SER A 103 -2.83 4.18 0.26
CA SER A 103 -3.65 4.95 1.18
C SER A 103 -4.03 4.16 2.43
N ALA A 104 -4.14 2.83 2.32
CA ALA A 104 -4.36 1.94 3.46
C ALA A 104 -3.21 1.89 4.47
N VAL A 105 -2.03 2.44 4.14
CA VAL A 105 -0.89 2.58 5.05
C VAL A 105 -0.66 4.04 5.40
N VAL A 106 -0.50 4.88 4.37
CA VAL A 106 -0.02 6.27 4.48
C VAL A 106 -1.02 7.13 5.24
N VAL A 107 -2.32 7.03 4.92
CA VAL A 107 -3.36 7.87 5.54
C VAL A 107 -3.59 7.51 7.00
N PRO A 108 -3.81 6.23 7.41
CA PRO A 108 -3.95 5.86 8.81
C PRO A 108 -2.75 6.23 9.67
N ALA A 109 -1.52 6.02 9.18
CA ALA A 109 -0.30 6.38 9.90
C ALA A 109 -0.17 7.90 10.06
N GLY A 110 -0.46 8.66 9.00
CA GLY A 110 -0.40 10.12 9.01
C GLY A 110 -1.45 10.74 9.93
N LEU A 111 -2.71 10.30 9.84
CA LEU A 111 -3.79 10.82 10.69
C LEU A 111 -3.52 10.56 12.17
N ALA A 112 -3.15 9.33 12.53
CA ALA A 112 -2.86 8.98 13.92
C ALA A 112 -1.65 9.77 14.45
N ALA A 113 -0.59 9.94 13.66
CA ALA A 113 0.57 10.73 14.06
C ALA A 113 0.25 12.22 14.16
N ALA A 114 -0.54 12.78 13.24
CA ALA A 114 -0.96 14.17 13.28
C ALA A 114 -1.81 14.46 14.52
N GLU A 115 -2.77 13.60 14.86
CA GLU A 115 -3.55 13.72 16.10
C GLU A 115 -2.67 13.57 17.35
N ALA A 116 -1.70 12.65 17.34
CA ALA A 116 -0.80 12.42 18.47
C ALA A 116 0.15 13.60 18.75
N HIS A 117 0.49 14.36 17.72
CA HIS A 117 1.45 15.46 17.79
C HIS A 117 0.83 16.85 17.56
N ASP A 118 -0.50 16.93 17.48
CA ASP A 118 -1.27 18.16 17.25
C ASP A 118 -0.79 18.94 16.00
N VAL A 119 -0.66 18.22 14.88
CA VAL A 119 -0.12 18.75 13.63
C VAL A 119 -1.24 19.18 12.67
N GLY A 120 -1.07 20.36 12.05
CA GLY A 120 -2.03 20.93 11.10
C GLY A 120 -2.06 20.24 9.73
N GLY A 121 -3.08 20.59 8.93
CA GLY A 121 -3.37 19.96 7.64
C GLY A 121 -2.26 20.06 6.59
N GLU A 122 -1.54 21.19 6.51
CA GLU A 122 -0.45 21.35 5.53
C GLU A 122 0.73 20.41 5.80
N GLU A 123 1.13 20.27 7.06
CA GLU A 123 2.19 19.33 7.44
C GLU A 123 1.73 17.89 7.29
N LEU A 124 0.47 17.58 7.61
CA LEU A 124 -0.13 16.28 7.32
C LEU A 124 -0.06 15.97 5.82
N LEU A 125 -0.58 16.84 4.96
CA LEU A 125 -0.59 16.63 3.50
C LEU A 125 0.85 16.48 2.96
N THR A 126 1.79 17.29 3.45
CA THR A 126 3.21 17.18 3.08
C THR A 126 3.80 15.81 3.46
N ALA A 127 3.50 15.33 4.67
CA ALA A 127 3.95 14.02 5.13
C ALA A 127 3.32 12.89 4.33
N LEU A 128 2.01 12.98 4.02
CA LEU A 128 1.32 11.99 3.20
C LEU A 128 1.93 11.92 1.80
N VAL A 129 2.16 13.06 1.13
CA VAL A 129 2.82 13.10 -0.18
C VAL A 129 4.19 12.42 -0.15
N ALA A 130 5.02 12.75 0.84
CA ALA A 130 6.31 12.09 1.00
C ALA A 130 6.16 10.57 1.19
N GLY A 131 5.17 10.13 1.98
CA GLY A 131 4.85 8.72 2.18
C GLY A 131 4.42 8.01 0.91
N TYR A 132 3.52 8.61 0.12
CA TYR A 132 3.06 8.06 -1.17
C TYR A 132 4.23 7.86 -2.13
N GLU A 133 5.05 8.90 -2.34
CA GLU A 133 6.19 8.82 -3.24
C GLU A 133 7.16 7.72 -2.83
N VAL A 134 7.51 7.65 -1.54
CA VAL A 134 8.45 6.64 -1.03
C VAL A 134 7.86 5.23 -1.19
N LEU A 135 6.59 5.00 -0.83
CA LEU A 135 5.98 3.67 -0.92
C LEU A 135 5.88 3.18 -2.37
N ILE A 136 5.46 4.06 -3.28
CA ILE A 136 5.36 3.74 -4.71
C ILE A 136 6.74 3.37 -5.24
N ARG A 137 7.76 4.18 -4.94
CA ARG A 137 9.13 3.97 -5.40
C ARG A 137 9.75 2.71 -4.82
N MET A 138 9.44 2.37 -3.57
CA MET A 138 9.85 1.09 -2.98
C MET A 138 9.30 -0.11 -3.77
N GLY A 139 8.06 -0.03 -4.26
CA GLY A 139 7.50 -1.08 -5.11
C GLY A 139 8.02 -1.07 -6.55
N LEU A 140 8.36 0.11 -7.10
CA LEU A 140 8.95 0.26 -8.44
C LEU A 140 10.34 -0.36 -8.56
N VAL A 141 11.07 -0.56 -7.45
CA VAL A 141 12.38 -1.24 -7.46
C VAL A 141 12.28 -2.68 -7.98
N ALA A 142 11.23 -3.41 -7.61
CA ALA A 142 11.05 -4.81 -7.99
C ALA A 142 9.56 -5.14 -8.24
N PRO A 143 8.95 -4.62 -9.32
CA PRO A 143 7.52 -4.74 -9.59
C PRO A 143 7.04 -6.19 -9.65
N GLY A 144 6.24 -6.59 -8.65
CA GLY A 144 5.66 -7.93 -8.55
C GLY A 144 6.59 -9.03 -8.02
N GLU A 145 7.87 -8.76 -7.80
CA GLU A 145 8.83 -9.79 -7.37
C GLU A 145 8.61 -10.22 -5.91
N PHE A 146 8.18 -9.32 -5.02
CA PHE A 146 7.73 -9.67 -3.67
C PHE A 146 6.58 -10.68 -3.72
N HIS A 147 5.56 -10.39 -4.54
CA HIS A 147 4.38 -11.23 -4.71
C HIS A 147 4.72 -12.59 -5.33
N ALA A 148 5.68 -12.63 -6.24
CA ALA A 148 6.18 -13.87 -6.85
C ALA A 148 6.84 -14.81 -5.82
N ARG A 149 7.38 -14.25 -4.74
CA ARG A 149 8.01 -14.99 -3.63
C ARG A 149 7.10 -15.17 -2.41
N GLY A 150 5.82 -14.85 -2.53
CA GLY A 150 4.83 -15.07 -1.48
C GLY A 150 4.73 -13.94 -0.45
N TRP A 151 5.27 -12.75 -0.74
CA TRP A 151 5.16 -11.57 0.12
C TRP A 151 4.13 -10.57 -0.41
N GLN A 152 3.43 -9.91 0.50
CA GLN A 152 2.61 -8.74 0.22
C GLN A 152 3.50 -7.51 0.32
N ALA A 153 3.81 -6.89 -0.82
CA ALA A 153 4.75 -5.78 -0.88
C ALA A 153 4.29 -4.59 0.00
N THR A 154 2.98 -4.32 0.03
CA THR A 154 2.38 -3.27 0.87
C THR A 154 2.66 -3.47 2.36
N GLY A 155 2.49 -4.69 2.90
CA GLY A 155 2.76 -4.96 4.31
C GLY A 155 4.24 -4.85 4.66
N VAL A 156 5.10 -5.40 3.79
CA VAL A 156 6.55 -5.39 4.00
C VAL A 156 7.11 -3.96 3.94
N CYS A 157 6.75 -3.20 2.91
CA CYS A 157 7.26 -1.83 2.70
C CYS A 157 6.52 -0.79 3.56
N GLY A 158 5.29 -1.07 3.96
CA GLY A 158 4.43 -0.12 4.65
C GLY A 158 5.00 0.33 5.99
N SER A 159 5.75 -0.51 6.70
CA SER A 159 6.29 -0.15 8.02
C SER A 159 7.36 0.94 7.93
N TYR A 160 8.19 0.89 6.88
CA TYR A 160 9.18 1.92 6.56
C TYR A 160 8.52 3.26 6.27
N VAL A 161 7.44 3.24 5.51
CA VAL A 161 6.71 4.44 5.11
C VAL A 161 5.90 5.00 6.27
N ALA A 162 5.28 4.15 7.09
CA ALA A 162 4.64 4.58 8.32
C ALA A 162 5.63 5.25 9.27
N ALA A 163 6.85 4.71 9.41
CA ALA A 163 7.92 5.35 10.19
C ALA A 163 8.34 6.71 9.59
N LEU A 164 8.45 6.80 8.26
CA LEU A 164 8.81 8.04 7.58
C LEU A 164 7.74 9.13 7.77
N VAL A 165 6.47 8.79 7.56
CA VAL A 165 5.32 9.72 7.71
C VAL A 165 5.17 10.14 9.17
N ALA A 166 5.05 9.16 10.08
CA ALA A 166 4.85 9.47 11.50
C ALA A 166 6.07 10.16 12.11
N GLY A 167 7.29 9.78 11.70
CA GLY A 167 8.52 10.39 12.18
C GLY A 167 8.67 11.83 11.73
N ARG A 168 8.24 12.16 10.50
CA ARG A 168 8.22 13.54 10.01
C ARG A 168 7.27 14.38 10.87
N LEU A 169 6.05 13.89 11.10
CA LEU A 169 5.04 14.58 11.90
C LEU A 169 5.44 14.69 13.38
N ALA A 170 6.20 13.72 13.89
CA ALA A 170 6.80 13.77 15.23
C ALA A 170 8.04 14.69 15.33
N GLY A 171 8.46 15.32 14.23
CA GLY A 171 9.57 16.26 14.21
C GLY A 171 10.97 15.64 14.30
N LEU A 172 11.14 14.37 13.90
CA LEU A 172 12.47 13.76 13.82
C LEU A 172 13.31 14.49 12.76
N ASP A 173 14.62 14.61 13.02
CA ASP A 173 15.59 15.06 12.03
C ASP A 173 15.90 13.96 10.99
N GLU A 174 16.69 14.29 9.97
CA GLU A 174 17.06 13.35 8.89
C GLU A 174 17.69 12.06 9.44
N ALA A 175 18.56 12.18 10.45
CA ALA A 175 19.22 11.04 11.08
C ALA A 175 18.24 10.19 11.91
N GLY A 176 17.31 10.82 12.64
CA GLY A 176 16.25 10.15 13.38
C GLY A 176 15.31 9.38 12.45
N LEU A 177 14.90 10.00 11.34
CA LEU A 177 14.09 9.36 10.30
C LEU A 177 14.81 8.16 9.68
N ALA A 178 16.09 8.32 9.31
CA ALA A 178 16.87 7.23 8.74
C ALA A 178 17.01 6.06 9.74
N ARG A 179 17.21 6.33 11.04
CA ARG A 179 17.22 5.31 12.10
C ARG A 179 15.87 4.60 12.23
N ALA A 180 14.77 5.36 12.22
CA ALA A 180 13.43 4.79 12.30
C ALA A 180 13.16 3.86 11.10
N MET A 181 13.42 4.31 9.87
CA MET A 181 13.30 3.48 8.68
C MET A 181 14.23 2.27 8.72
N GLY A 182 15.47 2.44 9.21
CA GLY A 182 16.43 1.35 9.42
C GLY A 182 15.87 0.23 10.28
N GLN A 183 15.13 0.58 11.33
CA GLN A 183 14.55 -0.38 12.26
C GLN A 183 13.40 -1.20 11.65
N CYS A 184 12.70 -0.64 10.66
CA CYS A 184 11.58 -1.31 9.99
C CYS A 184 11.98 -2.58 9.24
N GLY A 185 13.27 -2.79 8.98
CA GLY A 185 13.82 -4.07 8.48
C GLY A 185 13.51 -5.29 9.34
N VAL A 186 13.20 -5.07 10.63
CA VAL A 186 12.82 -6.15 11.56
C VAL A 186 11.31 -6.28 11.71
N PHE A 187 10.55 -5.23 11.36
CA PHE A 187 9.10 -5.16 11.58
C PHE A 187 8.27 -5.44 10.32
N GLY A 188 8.86 -5.25 9.12
CA GLY A 188 8.20 -5.50 7.85
C GLY A 188 7.80 -6.97 7.68
N THR A 189 6.51 -7.24 7.48
CA THR A 189 5.98 -8.60 7.26
C THR A 189 4.72 -8.54 6.40
N GLY A 190 4.27 -9.71 5.92
CA GLY A 190 3.05 -9.84 5.13
C GLY A 190 3.14 -11.01 4.17
N LEU A 191 2.59 -12.16 4.55
CA LEU A 191 2.56 -13.33 3.68
C LEU A 191 1.36 -13.27 2.74
N ARG A 192 1.54 -13.70 1.49
CA ARG A 192 0.47 -13.80 0.48
C ARG A 192 -0.48 -14.97 0.75
N ALA A 193 -0.17 -15.85 1.70
CA ALA A 193 -1.06 -16.93 2.13
C ALA A 193 -2.48 -16.43 2.50
N THR A 194 -2.62 -15.16 2.89
CA THR A 194 -3.92 -14.52 3.15
C THR A 194 -4.84 -14.44 1.92
N ALA A 195 -4.33 -14.70 0.72
CA ALA A 195 -5.12 -14.73 -0.52
C ALA A 195 -5.66 -16.13 -0.87
N ASP A 196 -5.29 -17.17 -0.12
CA ASP A 196 -5.61 -18.57 -0.48
C ASP A 196 -6.89 -19.08 0.18
N ASP A 197 -7.29 -18.55 1.34
CA ASP A 197 -8.31 -19.16 2.20
C ASP A 197 -9.43 -18.22 2.66
N GLY A 198 -9.58 -17.05 2.03
CA GLY A 198 -10.68 -16.11 2.32
C GLY A 198 -10.64 -15.53 3.75
N THR A 199 -9.50 -15.63 4.43
CA THR A 199 -9.34 -15.11 5.79
C THR A 199 -9.39 -13.58 5.85
N TRP A 200 -9.79 -13.04 6.99
CA TRP A 200 -9.74 -11.60 7.27
C TRP A 200 -8.32 -11.04 7.44
N SER A 201 -7.30 -11.87 7.24
CA SER A 201 -5.90 -11.54 7.42
C SER A 201 -5.38 -10.56 6.35
N LYS A 202 -5.96 -10.56 5.15
CA LYS A 202 -5.54 -9.66 4.08
C LYS A 202 -5.74 -8.18 4.45
N PRO A 203 -6.95 -7.73 4.86
CA PRO A 203 -7.18 -6.40 5.42
C PRO A 203 -6.19 -5.97 6.50
N LEU A 204 -5.80 -6.91 7.38
CA LEU A 204 -4.90 -6.61 8.49
C LEU A 204 -3.46 -6.33 8.04
N CYS A 205 -3.03 -6.81 6.88
CA CYS A 205 -1.64 -6.73 6.45
C CYS A 205 -1.16 -5.28 6.24
N PRO A 206 -1.86 -4.40 5.49
CA PRO A 206 -1.48 -2.99 5.40
C PRO A 206 -1.63 -2.25 6.73
N GLY A 207 -2.69 -2.53 7.49
CA GLY A 207 -2.89 -1.89 8.80
C GLY A 207 -1.77 -2.22 9.79
N TRP A 208 -1.29 -3.47 9.81
CA TRP A 208 -0.25 -3.91 10.74
C TRP A 208 1.11 -3.25 10.50
N ALA A 209 1.32 -2.70 9.30
CA ALA A 209 2.53 -1.96 8.98
C ALA A 209 2.68 -0.70 9.85
N ALA A 210 1.57 -0.06 10.22
CA ALA A 210 1.60 1.22 10.93
C ALA A 210 2.15 1.13 12.37
N PRO A 211 1.70 0.21 13.25
CA PRO A 211 2.27 0.04 14.58
C PRO A 211 3.79 -0.12 14.59
N GLY A 212 4.34 -0.95 13.70
CA GLY A 212 5.79 -1.15 13.58
C GLY A 212 6.53 0.15 13.24
N GLY A 213 5.96 0.95 12.34
CA GLY A 213 6.53 2.25 11.99
C GLY A 213 6.50 3.25 13.16
N LEU A 214 5.39 3.34 13.89
CA LEU A 214 5.27 4.25 15.05
C LEU A 214 6.22 3.85 16.20
N VAL A 215 6.40 2.55 16.45
CA VAL A 215 7.41 2.06 17.41
C VAL A 215 8.82 2.44 16.93
N ALA A 216 9.10 2.33 15.64
CA ALA A 216 10.39 2.70 15.06
C ALA A 216 10.69 4.21 15.21
N VAL A 217 9.67 5.08 15.13
CA VAL A 217 9.81 6.52 15.41
C VAL A 217 10.28 6.76 16.84
N GLU A 218 9.68 6.10 17.82
CA GLU A 218 10.07 6.26 19.22
C GLU A 218 11.51 5.76 19.50
N LEU A 219 11.95 4.71 18.80
CA LEU A 219 13.34 4.25 18.83
C LEU A 219 14.29 5.26 18.18
N GLY A 220 13.96 5.74 16.98
CA GLY A 220 14.73 6.73 16.22
C GLY A 220 14.92 8.02 17.01
N ARG A 221 13.87 8.53 17.67
CA ARG A 221 13.88 9.72 18.53
C ARG A 221 14.84 9.60 19.71
N ARG A 222 15.09 8.38 20.20
CA ARG A 222 15.99 8.10 21.34
C ARG A 222 17.42 7.75 20.91
N GLY A 223 17.74 7.89 19.62
CA GLY A 223 19.08 7.58 19.12
C GLY A 223 19.37 6.09 19.03
N TYR A 224 18.35 5.22 18.98
CA TYR A 224 18.55 3.79 18.80
C TYR A 224 19.31 3.53 17.49
N LEU A 225 20.33 2.68 17.57
CA LEU A 225 21.16 2.33 16.41
C LEU A 225 20.43 1.32 15.53
N ALA A 226 20.29 1.64 14.25
CA ALA A 226 19.62 0.80 13.27
C ALA A 226 20.46 0.66 11.99
N PRO A 227 20.23 -0.38 11.17
CA PRO A 227 20.96 -0.57 9.91
C PRO A 227 20.77 0.60 8.93
N ALA A 228 21.83 1.33 8.61
CA ALA A 228 21.76 2.48 7.70
C ALA A 228 21.43 2.10 6.24
N ALA A 229 21.96 0.96 5.78
CA ALA A 229 21.73 0.40 4.44
C ALA A 229 20.66 -0.70 4.47
N VAL A 230 19.56 -0.48 5.21
CA VAL A 230 18.48 -1.48 5.38
C VAL A 230 17.82 -1.87 4.05
N LEU A 231 17.85 -1.01 3.03
CA LEU A 231 17.22 -1.29 1.74
C LEU A 231 18.17 -2.07 0.81
N GLU A 232 19.39 -1.56 0.63
CA GLU A 232 20.35 -1.98 -0.40
C GLU A 232 21.49 -2.86 0.10
N GLY A 233 21.64 -3.00 1.42
CA GLY A 233 22.78 -3.70 2.02
C GLY A 233 22.79 -5.21 1.71
N ARG A 234 23.90 -5.88 2.05
CA ARG A 234 24.07 -7.34 1.90
C ARG A 234 22.89 -8.15 2.45
N TRP A 235 22.33 -7.72 3.58
CA TRP A 235 21.17 -8.33 4.22
C TRP A 235 19.95 -7.40 4.22
N GLY A 236 19.94 -6.42 3.31
CA GLY A 236 18.87 -5.45 3.18
C GLY A 236 17.61 -6.07 2.58
N LEU A 237 16.52 -5.31 2.70
CA LEU A 237 15.18 -5.65 2.24
C LEU A 237 15.18 -6.31 0.86
N TYR A 238 15.79 -5.64 -0.12
CA TYR A 238 15.74 -6.12 -1.51
C TYR A 238 16.54 -7.41 -1.70
N ASN A 239 17.74 -7.50 -1.14
CA ASN A 239 18.51 -8.74 -1.30
C ASN A 239 17.83 -9.92 -0.60
N ALA A 240 17.31 -9.71 0.61
CA ALA A 240 16.70 -10.76 1.41
C ALA A 240 15.36 -11.25 0.83
N TYR A 241 14.49 -10.35 0.41
CA TYR A 241 13.14 -10.71 -0.03
C TYR A 241 13.08 -11.08 -1.50
N VAL A 242 13.79 -10.36 -2.37
CA VAL A 242 13.63 -10.49 -3.83
C VAL A 242 14.90 -10.89 -4.58
N GLY A 243 16.09 -10.63 -4.05
CA GLY A 243 17.36 -10.81 -4.76
C GLY A 243 17.72 -9.57 -5.58
N LEU A 244 18.96 -9.06 -5.43
CA LEU A 244 19.38 -7.80 -6.04
C LEU A 244 19.41 -7.83 -7.56
N GLU A 245 19.59 -9.01 -8.18
CA GLU A 245 19.58 -9.18 -9.63
C GLU A 245 18.23 -8.87 -10.30
N ARG A 246 17.17 -8.76 -9.49
CA ARG A 246 15.80 -8.46 -9.91
C ARG A 246 15.37 -7.02 -9.56
N CYS A 247 16.31 -6.22 -9.07
CA CYS A 247 16.04 -4.90 -8.51
C CYS A 247 16.66 -3.79 -9.36
N ASP A 248 15.89 -2.73 -9.58
CA ASP A 248 16.41 -1.43 -10.00
C ASP A 248 16.39 -0.47 -8.80
N LEU A 249 17.41 -0.56 -7.94
CA LEU A 249 17.50 0.25 -6.70
C LEU A 249 17.46 1.76 -6.97
N ALA A 250 17.87 2.21 -8.16
CA ALA A 250 17.84 3.63 -8.50
C ALA A 250 16.40 4.20 -8.50
N GLN A 251 15.37 3.36 -8.66
CA GLN A 251 13.96 3.76 -8.58
C GLN A 251 13.60 4.43 -7.26
N LEU A 252 14.29 4.10 -6.15
CA LEU A 252 14.08 4.71 -4.85
C LEU A 252 14.24 6.23 -4.89
N THR A 253 15.12 6.75 -5.76
CA THR A 253 15.47 8.19 -5.78
C THR A 253 15.37 8.85 -7.15
N ARG A 254 15.12 8.09 -8.22
CA ARG A 254 15.04 8.61 -9.59
C ARG A 254 13.90 9.64 -9.72
N GLY A 255 14.25 10.91 -9.91
CA GLY A 255 13.26 11.99 -10.04
C GLY A 255 12.50 12.30 -8.74
N LEU A 256 12.98 11.84 -7.58
CA LEU A 256 12.32 12.10 -6.29
C LEU A 256 12.28 13.61 -6.00
N GLY A 257 11.08 14.15 -5.77
CA GLY A 257 10.85 15.59 -5.54
C GLY A 257 10.70 16.45 -6.80
N SER A 258 10.89 15.87 -7.99
CA SER A 258 10.66 16.56 -9.28
C SER A 258 9.61 15.85 -10.14
N GLU A 259 9.53 14.53 -10.04
CA GLU A 259 8.57 13.66 -10.70
C GLU A 259 7.69 13.00 -9.63
N TRP A 260 6.38 13.21 -9.75
CA TRP A 260 5.40 12.72 -8.80
C TRP A 260 4.69 11.49 -9.36
N GLU A 261 4.85 10.35 -8.70
CA GLU A 261 4.15 9.10 -9.03
C GLU A 261 2.75 9.05 -8.41
N THR A 262 2.52 9.83 -7.34
CA THR A 262 1.24 9.92 -6.61
C THR A 262 0.04 10.07 -7.56
N PRO A 263 -0.02 11.04 -8.51
CA PRO A 263 -1.15 11.16 -9.43
C PRO A 263 -1.33 10.02 -10.45
N ARG A 264 -0.39 9.06 -10.50
CA ARG A 264 -0.46 7.90 -11.40
C ARG A 264 -1.11 6.68 -10.74
N ALA A 265 -1.45 6.76 -9.46
CA ALA A 265 -2.24 5.72 -8.79
C ALA A 265 -3.72 5.86 -9.16
N SER A 266 -4.44 4.74 -9.10
CA SER A 266 -5.84 4.63 -9.51
C SER A 266 -6.74 4.33 -8.32
N TYR A 267 -7.89 4.99 -8.28
CA TYR A 267 -9.03 4.56 -7.48
C TYR A 267 -9.67 3.34 -8.13
N LYS A 268 -10.13 2.38 -7.34
CA LYS A 268 -10.85 1.23 -7.87
C LYS A 268 -12.31 1.59 -8.06
N PRO A 269 -12.91 1.28 -9.23
CA PRO A 269 -14.35 1.41 -9.42
C PRO A 269 -15.17 0.35 -8.65
N TYR A 270 -14.59 -0.83 -8.41
CA TYR A 270 -15.27 -1.95 -7.77
C TYR A 270 -14.49 -2.49 -6.54
N PRO A 271 -15.16 -2.90 -5.44
CA PRO A 271 -14.51 -3.38 -4.21
C PRO A 271 -14.00 -4.83 -4.36
N THR A 272 -12.93 -5.00 -5.13
CA THR A 272 -12.34 -6.31 -5.42
C THR A 272 -10.86 -6.20 -5.80
N SER A 273 -10.19 -7.36 -5.90
CA SER A 273 -8.82 -7.47 -6.39
C SER A 273 -8.62 -6.70 -7.71
N GLY A 274 -7.47 -6.03 -7.83
CA GLY A 274 -7.10 -5.30 -9.05
C GLY A 274 -7.17 -6.14 -10.33
N SER A 275 -6.94 -7.46 -10.23
CA SER A 275 -7.03 -8.40 -11.35
C SER A 275 -8.43 -8.58 -11.93
N LEU A 276 -9.49 -8.23 -11.19
CA LEU A 276 -10.89 -8.40 -11.62
C LEU A 276 -11.52 -7.09 -12.12
N GLN A 277 -10.83 -5.96 -11.99
CA GLN A 277 -11.39 -4.65 -12.37
C GLN A 277 -11.75 -4.61 -13.86
N SER A 278 -10.83 -4.99 -14.74
CA SER A 278 -11.10 -5.03 -16.20
C SER A 278 -12.10 -6.10 -16.60
N VAL A 279 -12.14 -7.23 -15.87
CA VAL A 279 -13.12 -8.30 -16.13
C VAL A 279 -14.54 -7.81 -15.86
N ILE A 280 -14.75 -7.15 -14.72
CA ILE A 280 -16.06 -6.57 -14.36
C ILE A 280 -16.44 -5.47 -15.36
N ASP A 281 -15.50 -4.61 -15.72
CA ASP A 281 -15.75 -3.52 -16.65
C ASP A 281 -16.16 -4.05 -18.04
N CYS A 282 -15.44 -5.05 -18.56
CA CYS A 282 -15.79 -5.72 -19.81
C CYS A 282 -17.19 -6.39 -19.73
N ALA A 283 -17.50 -7.06 -18.62
CA ALA A 283 -18.79 -7.72 -18.44
C ALA A 283 -19.96 -6.69 -18.41
N LEU A 284 -19.79 -5.58 -17.71
CA LEU A 284 -20.77 -4.50 -17.66
C LEU A 284 -20.92 -3.80 -19.01
N TRP A 285 -19.82 -3.61 -19.74
CA TRP A 285 -19.87 -3.07 -21.10
C TRP A 285 -20.65 -4.00 -22.05
N LEU A 286 -20.36 -5.31 -22.04
CA LEU A 286 -21.09 -6.30 -22.86
C LEU A 286 -22.58 -6.35 -22.50
N GLN A 287 -22.89 -6.36 -21.19
CA GLN A 287 -24.27 -6.35 -20.71
C GLN A 287 -25.03 -5.12 -21.21
N LYS A 288 -24.39 -3.95 -21.18
CA LYS A 288 -24.99 -2.69 -21.63
C LYS A 288 -25.15 -2.61 -23.16
N GLU A 289 -24.14 -3.06 -23.90
CA GLU A 289 -24.11 -2.97 -25.37
C GLU A 289 -25.05 -3.99 -26.03
N HIS A 290 -25.22 -5.17 -25.42
CA HIS A 290 -25.96 -6.29 -25.99
C HIS A 290 -27.20 -6.69 -25.20
N GLU A 291 -27.52 -5.98 -24.12
CA GLU A 291 -28.68 -6.21 -23.25
C GLU A 291 -28.79 -7.64 -22.68
N ILE A 292 -27.65 -8.34 -22.58
CA ILE A 292 -27.56 -9.73 -22.14
C ILE A 292 -28.06 -9.86 -20.69
N GLN A 293 -29.03 -10.74 -20.46
CA GLN A 293 -29.47 -11.10 -19.11
C GLN A 293 -28.63 -12.24 -18.54
N ALA A 294 -28.47 -12.28 -17.21
CA ALA A 294 -27.62 -13.29 -16.56
C ALA A 294 -28.09 -14.73 -16.85
N GLU A 295 -29.40 -14.92 -17.00
CA GLU A 295 -30.03 -16.22 -17.28
C GLU A 295 -29.78 -16.72 -18.71
N GLU A 296 -29.35 -15.84 -19.62
CA GLU A 296 -29.07 -16.16 -21.03
C GLU A 296 -27.62 -16.61 -21.25
N ILE A 297 -26.77 -16.50 -20.22
CA ILE A 297 -25.34 -16.81 -20.31
C ILE A 297 -25.11 -18.29 -20.00
N GLU A 298 -24.76 -19.07 -21.02
CA GLU A 298 -24.36 -20.48 -20.85
C GLU A 298 -22.92 -20.61 -20.33
N GLU A 299 -21.99 -19.79 -20.83
CA GLU A 299 -20.56 -19.85 -20.49
C GLU A 299 -19.91 -18.46 -20.54
N ILE A 300 -18.91 -18.25 -19.67
CA ILE A 300 -18.02 -17.06 -19.68
C ILE A 300 -16.57 -17.53 -19.75
N GLU A 301 -15.90 -17.24 -20.86
CA GLU A 301 -14.46 -17.44 -21.00
C GLU A 301 -13.70 -16.15 -20.67
N LEU A 302 -12.80 -16.21 -19.68
CA LEU A 302 -11.97 -15.09 -19.27
C LEU A 302 -10.57 -15.18 -19.84
N VAL A 303 -10.28 -14.35 -20.85
CA VAL A 303 -8.92 -14.20 -21.38
C VAL A 303 -8.18 -13.13 -20.58
N VAL A 304 -7.32 -13.57 -19.66
CA VAL A 304 -6.52 -12.69 -18.80
C VAL A 304 -5.03 -12.90 -19.05
N GLY A 305 -4.24 -11.81 -18.97
CA GLY A 305 -2.79 -11.92 -19.03
C GLY A 305 -2.25 -12.80 -17.90
N TRP A 306 -1.19 -13.59 -18.17
CA TRP A 306 -0.57 -14.52 -17.22
C TRP A 306 -0.33 -13.94 -15.81
N ARG A 307 0.09 -12.67 -15.72
CA ARG A 307 0.34 -12.00 -14.43
C ARG A 307 -0.97 -11.66 -13.68
N SER A 308 -2.07 -11.50 -14.39
CA SER A 308 -3.42 -11.19 -13.88
C SER A 308 -4.24 -12.45 -13.56
N THR A 309 -3.78 -13.65 -13.94
CA THR A 309 -4.45 -14.91 -13.61
C THR A 309 -4.57 -15.09 -12.09
N PRO A 310 -5.78 -15.22 -11.53
CA PRO A 310 -6.00 -15.46 -10.10
C PRO A 310 -5.20 -16.67 -9.61
N ALA A 311 -4.68 -16.64 -8.38
CA ALA A 311 -3.86 -17.72 -7.83
C ALA A 311 -4.56 -19.09 -7.87
N ALA A 312 -5.89 -19.10 -7.72
CA ALA A 312 -6.72 -20.31 -7.83
C ALA A 312 -6.69 -20.94 -9.25
N ALA A 313 -6.66 -20.14 -10.31
CA ALA A 313 -6.61 -20.63 -11.70
C ALA A 313 -5.21 -21.14 -12.11
N ARG A 314 -4.17 -20.84 -11.33
CA ARG A 314 -2.80 -21.35 -11.56
C ARG A 314 -2.59 -22.78 -11.06
N ARG A 315 -3.56 -23.36 -10.35
CA ARG A 315 -3.47 -24.72 -9.79
C ARG A 315 -3.92 -25.82 -10.76
N GLY A 316 -4.37 -25.49 -11.97
CA GLY A 316 -4.79 -26.45 -12.98
C GLY A 316 -3.91 -26.47 -14.22
N GLY A 317 -3.04 -27.47 -14.34
CA GLY A 317 -2.44 -27.89 -15.61
C GLY A 317 -1.21 -27.11 -16.07
N GLY A 318 -0.07 -27.80 -16.16
CA GLY A 318 1.11 -27.30 -16.85
C GLY A 318 0.82 -27.15 -18.35
N PHE A 319 1.24 -26.02 -18.92
CA PHE A 319 1.33 -25.84 -20.38
C PHE A 319 2.81 -25.66 -20.78
N GLY A 320 3.16 -26.29 -21.90
CA GLY A 320 4.53 -26.56 -22.35
C GLY A 320 5.39 -25.35 -22.71
N PRO A 321 6.67 -25.58 -23.04
CA PRO A 321 7.66 -24.53 -23.25
C PRO A 321 7.35 -23.76 -24.54
N GLY A 322 6.92 -22.51 -24.43
CA GLY A 322 6.69 -21.67 -25.61
C GLY A 322 5.88 -20.37 -25.44
N ALA A 323 5.26 -20.13 -24.28
CA ALA A 323 4.57 -18.85 -24.07
C ALA A 323 5.58 -17.74 -23.70
N GLU A 324 5.97 -16.92 -24.68
CA GLU A 324 6.71 -15.70 -24.40
C GLU A 324 5.86 -14.74 -23.54
N PRO A 325 6.45 -14.12 -22.50
CA PRO A 325 5.72 -13.17 -21.66
C PRO A 325 5.39 -11.90 -22.45
N CYS A 326 4.10 -11.62 -22.61
CA CYS A 326 3.64 -10.34 -23.13
C CYS A 326 4.09 -9.23 -22.15
N THR A 327 4.99 -8.36 -22.61
CA THR A 327 5.67 -7.31 -21.82
C THR A 327 4.95 -5.96 -21.85
N SER A 328 3.77 -5.85 -22.47
CA SER A 328 2.98 -4.62 -22.48
C SER A 328 1.97 -4.61 -21.32
N ILE A 329 2.24 -3.79 -20.30
CA ILE A 329 1.17 -3.21 -19.48
C ILE A 329 0.72 -1.95 -20.23
N GLY A 330 -0.14 -2.14 -21.22
CA GLY A 330 -0.82 -1.08 -21.95
C GLY A 330 -2.26 -1.54 -22.14
N SER A 331 -3.19 -0.70 -21.67
CA SER A 331 -4.64 -0.51 -21.95
C SER A 331 -5.43 -1.37 -22.96
N GLU A 332 -5.00 -2.55 -23.39
CA GLU A 332 -5.76 -3.41 -24.32
C GLU A 332 -5.92 -4.79 -23.71
N SER A 333 -6.91 -4.91 -22.82
CA SER A 333 -7.51 -6.21 -22.52
C SER A 333 -8.52 -6.49 -23.63
N SER A 334 -8.09 -7.02 -24.78
CA SER A 334 -9.04 -7.48 -25.79
C SER A 334 -9.69 -8.78 -25.30
N ALA A 335 -10.86 -8.68 -24.68
CA ALA A 335 -11.72 -9.84 -24.45
C ALA A 335 -12.35 -10.24 -25.79
N ALA A 336 -11.81 -11.28 -26.43
CA ALA A 336 -12.42 -11.87 -27.60
C ALA A 336 -13.55 -12.81 -27.16
N ALA A 337 -14.78 -12.30 -27.05
CA ALA A 337 -15.95 -13.15 -26.90
C ALA A 337 -16.22 -13.87 -28.23
N ARG A 338 -15.87 -15.16 -28.34
CA ARG A 338 -16.35 -16.00 -29.44
C ARG A 338 -17.75 -16.48 -29.09
N ARG A 339 -18.74 -16.15 -29.93
CA ARG A 339 -20.01 -16.90 -29.98
C ARG A 339 -19.68 -18.35 -30.32
N ILE A 340 -19.89 -19.25 -29.38
CA ILE A 340 -20.02 -20.68 -29.67
C ILE A 340 -21.53 -20.92 -29.84
N HIS A 341 -21.91 -21.49 -30.98
CA HIS A 341 -23.27 -21.87 -31.33
C HIS A 341 -23.60 -23.28 -30.82
#